data_AF-A0A2V7ZPE5-F1
#
_entry.id   AF-A0A2V7ZPE5-F1
#
_cell.length_a   1.000
_cell.length_b   1.000
_cell.length_c   1.000
_cell.angle_alpha   90.00
_cell.angle_beta   90.00
_cell.angle_gamma   90.00
#
_symmetry.space_group_name_H-M   'P 1'
#
loop_
_entity.id
_entity.type
_entity.pdbx_description
1 polymer ?
#
loop_
_entity_poly.entity_id
_entity_poly.type
_entity_poly.pdbx_seq_one_letter_code
_entity_poly.pdbx_strand_id
1 'polypeptide(L)' 'MTFDPARIKAWEDTRTGADSPWAPLWVAPALPPDGKVPVRVTFSEPGTYVLRCRADDGALVADEEVTIVVTR' A
#
# COMPACT_ATOMS: atom_id res chain seq x y z
N MET A 1 2.83 -1.47 13.42
CA MET A 1 3.35 -0.89 12.15
C MET A 1 2.29 0.02 11.57
N THR A 2 2.67 1.23 11.17
CA THR A 2 1.75 2.21 10.57
C THR A 2 2.35 2.84 9.32
N PHE A 3 1.50 3.26 8.39
CA PHE A 3 1.86 3.96 7.16
C PHE A 3 1.38 5.41 7.21
N ASP A 4 2.21 6.31 6.70
CA ASP A 4 1.88 7.72 6.49
C ASP A 4 2.36 8.18 5.09
N PRO A 5 1.47 8.58 4.17
CA PRO A 5 0.01 8.56 4.31
C PRO A 5 -0.55 7.13 4.38
N ALA A 6 -1.80 7.01 4.82
CA ALA A 6 -2.53 5.74 4.76
C ALA A 6 -2.53 5.19 3.33
N ARG A 7 -2.40 3.87 3.20
CA ARG A 7 -2.33 3.18 1.90
C ARG A 7 -3.68 2.58 1.54
N ILE A 8 -3.98 2.66 0.24
CA ILE A 8 -5.09 1.95 -0.40
C ILE A 8 -5.06 0.49 0.05
N LYS A 9 -6.22 -0.03 0.42
CA LYS A 9 -6.34 -1.40 0.92
C LYS A 9 -5.97 -2.37 -0.19
N ALA A 10 -5.02 -3.25 0.10
CA ALA A 10 -4.55 -4.27 -0.84
C ALA A 10 -5.51 -5.47 -1.01
N TRP A 11 -6.60 -5.53 -0.23
CA TRP A 11 -7.58 -6.61 -0.26
C TRP A 11 -8.90 -6.11 -0.85
N GLU A 12 -9.59 -6.98 -1.58
CA GLU A 12 -10.89 -6.75 -2.24
C GLU A 12 -11.98 -6.43 -1.21
N ASP A 13 -12.04 -5.17 -0.82
CA ASP A 13 -13.14 -4.63 -0.02
C ASP A 13 -14.13 -3.98 -0.98
N THR A 14 -15.27 -4.65 -1.19
CA THR A 14 -16.30 -4.24 -2.14
C THR A 14 -17.37 -3.34 -1.51
N ARG A 15 -17.21 -2.97 -0.23
CA ARG A 15 -18.16 -2.07 0.44
C ARG A 15 -18.07 -0.66 -0.14
N THR A 16 -19.22 -0.05 -0.39
CA THR A 16 -19.31 1.33 -0.89
C THR A 16 -18.53 2.30 -0.01
N GLY A 17 -17.67 3.11 -0.62
CA GLY A 17 -16.85 4.10 0.08
C GLY A 17 -15.61 3.55 0.79
N ALA A 18 -15.28 2.26 0.63
CA ALA A 18 -14.00 1.73 1.08
C ALA A 18 -12.85 2.28 0.22
N ASP A 19 -11.68 2.50 0.83
CA ASP A 19 -10.45 2.87 0.11
C ASP A 19 -9.82 1.63 -0.53
N SER A 20 -10.49 1.11 -1.55
CA SER A 20 -10.22 -0.17 -2.20
C SER A 20 -10.57 -0.06 -3.70
N PRO A 21 -9.70 -0.55 -4.61
CA PRO A 21 -9.96 -0.57 -6.04
C PRO A 21 -11.24 -1.33 -6.45
N TRP A 22 -11.72 -2.24 -5.60
CA TRP A 22 -12.93 -3.03 -5.83
C TRP A 22 -14.19 -2.39 -5.23
N ALA A 23 -14.07 -1.25 -4.54
CA ALA A 23 -15.21 -0.55 -3.98
C ALA A 23 -15.95 0.26 -5.06
N PRO A 24 -17.29 0.24 -5.09
CA PRO A 24 -18.06 1.11 -5.97
C PRO A 24 -17.67 2.59 -5.76
N LEU A 25 -17.51 3.32 -6.87
CA LEU A 25 -17.17 4.74 -6.93
C LEU A 25 -15.76 5.10 -6.43
N TRP A 26 -14.90 4.13 -6.15
CA TRP A 26 -13.50 4.41 -5.88
C TRP A 26 -12.79 4.88 -7.17
N VAL A 27 -11.90 5.87 -7.02
CA VAL A 27 -11.09 6.41 -8.11
C VAL A 27 -9.64 6.43 -7.66
N ALA A 28 -8.75 5.89 -8.49
CA ALA A 28 -7.32 5.89 -8.22
C ALA A 28 -6.80 7.33 -8.03
N PRO A 29 -6.01 7.60 -6.98
CA PRO A 29 -5.30 8.87 -6.85
C PRO A 29 -4.39 9.09 -8.05
N ALA A 30 -4.29 10.35 -8.50
CA ALA A 30 -3.34 10.72 -9.55
C ALA A 30 -1.90 10.41 -9.09
N LEU A 31 -1.12 9.81 -9.98
CA LEU A 31 0.30 9.56 -9.73
C LEU A 31 1.10 10.87 -9.79
N PRO A 32 2.11 11.04 -8.92
CA PRO A 32 3.06 12.15 -9.04
C PRO A 32 3.78 12.14 -10.40
N PRO A 33 4.15 13.31 -10.96
CA PRO A 33 4.78 13.40 -12.28
C PRO A 33 6.10 12.62 -12.41
N ASP A 34 6.81 12.42 -11.30
CA ASP A 34 8.06 11.67 -11.23
C ASP A 34 7.85 10.17 -10.93
N GLY A 35 6.60 9.72 -10.81
CA GLY A 35 6.22 8.35 -10.51
C GLY A 35 6.58 7.88 -9.08
N LYS A 36 7.06 8.77 -8.21
CA LYS A 36 7.49 8.40 -6.85
C LYS A 36 6.39 8.64 -5.85
N VAL A 37 6.03 7.59 -5.11
CA VAL A 37 5.03 7.67 -4.03
C VAL A 37 5.76 7.52 -2.70
N PRO A 38 6.20 8.61 -2.05
CA PRO A 38 6.90 8.52 -0.78
C PRO A 38 5.95 8.02 0.31
N VAL A 39 6.45 7.11 1.13
CA VAL A 39 5.71 6.53 2.25
C VAL A 39 6.63 6.45 3.46
N ARG A 40 6.13 6.86 4.62
CA ARG A 40 6.79 6.63 5.90
C ARG A 40 6.15 5.42 6.58
N VAL A 41 6.99 4.49 7.03
CA VAL A 41 6.57 3.32 7.80
C VAL A 41 7.18 3.38 9.19
N THR A 42 6.35 3.26 10.23
CA THR A 42 6.80 3.26 11.63
C THR A 42 6.60 1.88 12.25
N PHE A 43 7.66 1.33 12.83
CA PHE A 43 7.65 0.07 13.59
C PHE A 43 7.82 0.40 15.08
N SER A 44 6.81 0.08 15.90
CA SER A 44 6.81 0.37 17.34
C SER A 44 7.43 -0.74 18.18
N GLU A 45 7.64 -1.91 17.60
CA GLU A 45 8.13 -3.10 18.30
C GLU A 45 9.24 -3.76 17.45
N PRO A 46 10.23 -4.41 18.08
CA PRO A 46 11.16 -5.28 17.38
C PRO A 46 10.45 -6.44 16.72
N GLY A 47 10.95 -6.89 15.57
CA GLY A 47 10.36 -7.99 14.81
C GLY A 47 10.90 -8.10 13.40
N THR A 48 10.48 -9.14 12.69
CA THR A 48 10.69 -9.26 11.23
C THR A 48 9.39 -8.91 10.52
N TYR A 49 9.44 -7.91 9.65
CA TYR A 49 8.31 -7.42 8.88
C TYR A 49 8.58 -7.62 7.40
N VAL A 50 7.56 -8.00 6.63
CA VAL A 50 7.61 -7.99 5.16
C VAL A 50 6.77 -6.83 4.68
N LEU A 51 7.42 -5.86 4.04
CA LEU A 51 6.76 -4.75 3.37
C LEU A 51 6.57 -5.11 1.90
N ARG A 52 5.31 -5.21 1.45
CA ARG A 52 4.97 -5.43 0.05
C ARG A 52 4.51 -4.15 -0.63
N CYS A 53 5.07 -3.85 -1.80
CA CYS A 53 4.56 -2.87 -2.75
C CYS A 53 3.83 -3.62 -3.87
N ARG A 54 2.64 -3.14 -4.26
CA ARG A 54 1.89 -3.63 -5.42
C ARG A 54 1.66 -2.48 -6.39
N ALA A 55 1.99 -2.70 -7.66
CA ALA A 55 1.57 -1.87 -8.77
C ALA A 55 0.51 -2.62 -9.59
N ASP A 56 -0.55 -1.93 -9.96
CA ASP A 56 -1.71 -2.47 -10.68
C ASP A 56 -2.22 -1.39 -11.64
N ASP A 57 -2.33 -1.72 -12.93
CA ASP A 57 -2.86 -0.83 -13.98
C ASP A 57 -4.26 -1.24 -14.48
N GLY A 58 -4.89 -2.21 -13.81
CA GLY A 58 -6.17 -2.82 -14.17
C GLY A 58 -6.06 -4.02 -15.12
N ALA A 59 -4.87 -4.31 -15.64
CA ALA A 59 -4.62 -5.48 -16.50
C ALA A 59 -3.45 -6.34 -15.97
N LEU A 60 -2.35 -5.70 -15.61
CA LEU A 60 -1.14 -6.32 -15.07
C LEU A 60 -0.94 -5.93 -13.62
N VAL A 61 -0.42 -6.89 -12.85
CA VAL A 61 -0.05 -6.69 -11.45
C VAL A 61 1.41 -7.08 -11.27
N ALA A 62 2.14 -6.27 -10.52
CA ALA A 62 3.50 -6.56 -10.08
C ALA A 62 3.63 -6.33 -8.57
N ASP A 63 4.24 -7.28 -7.88
CA ASP A 63 4.51 -7.22 -6.45
C ASP A 63 6.03 -7.22 -6.21
N GLU A 64 6.46 -6.41 -5.25
CA GLU A 64 7.84 -6.41 -4.74
C GLU A 64 7.80 -6.44 -3.21
N GLU A 65 8.70 -7.22 -2.60
CA GLU A 65 8.75 -7.43 -1.16
C GLU A 65 10.12 -7.07 -0.58
N VAL A 66 10.11 -6.42 0.58
CA VAL A 66 11.32 -6.11 1.36
C VAL A 66 11.15 -6.64 2.77
N THR A 67 12.10 -7.48 3.19
CA THR A 67 12.18 -7.96 4.58
C THR A 67 12.94 -6.97 5.44
N ILE A 68 12.32 -6.52 6.51
CA ILE A 68 12.85 -5.55 7.46
C ILE A 68 12.97 -6.22 8.82
N VAL A 69 14.18 -6.28 9.36
CA VAL A 69 14.45 -6.75 10.72
C VAL A 69 14.63 -5.54 11.62
N VAL A 70 13.71 -5.35 12.55
CA VAL A 70 13.75 -4.30 13.57
C VAL A 70 14.25 -4.92 14.85
N THR A 71 15.38 -4.43 15.35
CA THR A 71 15.95 -4.82 16.65
C THR A 71 15.75 -3.69 17.66
N ARG A 72 15.97 -3.98 18.95
CA ARG A 72 16.06 -2.94 19.99
C ARG A 72 17.30 -2.09 19.84
#